data_AF-A0A9D8SPP1-F1
#
_entry.id   AF-A0A9D8SPP1-F1
#
_cell.length_a   1.000
_cell.length_b   1.000
_cell.length_c   1.000
_cell.angle_alpha   90.00
_cell.angle_beta   90.00
_cell.angle_gamma   90.00
#
_symmetry.space_group_name_H-M   'P 1'
#
loop_
_entity.id
_entity.type
_entity.pdbx_description
1 polymer ?
#
loop_
_entity_poly.entity_id
_entity_poly.type
_entity_poly.pdbx_seq_one_letter_code
_entity_poly.pdbx_strand_id
1 'polypeptide(L)'
;MSEQCQNCGGCVFRTLEKQAYRQKKENDFKQTIGQIKNASPLIDAPVFIDDGLRRRADMAFLSQKGELKIGFNEASSHNLVDVTDCPMLTPELNALLPKLRRFLQEFCSIRLNVKNKKKKLETITIKNGSVHLLNADNGIDIVLTLSAEPGLVHRLLTA
;
A
#
# COMPACT_ATOMS: atom_id res chain seq x y z
N MET A 1 14.84 7.46 10.04
CA MET A 1 13.44 7.25 9.60
C MET A 1 13.16 8.30 8.55
N SER A 2 12.67 7.92 7.37
CA SER A 2 12.31 8.86 6.31
C SER A 2 11.06 9.68 6.71
N GLU A 3 10.95 10.92 6.23
CA GLU A 3 9.82 11.83 6.52
C GLU A 3 8.48 11.23 6.04
N GLN A 4 8.51 10.51 4.90
CA GLN A 4 7.39 9.76 4.34
C GLN A 4 6.83 8.73 5.33
N CYS A 5 7.70 8.09 6.11
CA CYS A 5 7.27 7.10 7.09
C CYS A 5 6.52 7.72 8.29
N GLN A 6 6.77 9.00 8.60
CA GLN A 6 6.13 9.70 9.72
C GLN A 6 4.69 10.11 9.40
N ASN A 7 4.44 10.51 8.16
CA ASN A 7 3.12 10.97 7.72
C ASN A 7 2.21 9.82 7.24
N CYS A 8 2.77 8.62 7.00
CA CYS A 8 2.05 7.44 6.55
C CYS A 8 1.09 6.90 7.61
N GLY A 9 -0.20 6.77 7.27
CA GLY A 9 -1.24 6.26 8.18
C GLY A 9 -1.13 4.77 8.52
N GLY A 10 -0.23 4.03 7.85
CA GLY A 10 -0.10 2.58 8.02
C GLY A 10 0.61 2.12 9.30
N CYS A 11 1.40 2.99 9.95
CA CYS A 11 2.25 2.60 11.09
C CYS A 11 2.22 3.63 12.24
N VAL A 12 1.06 3.77 12.89
CA VAL A 12 0.77 4.79 13.93
C VAL A 12 1.80 4.84 15.06
N PHE A 13 2.36 3.70 15.49
CA PHE A 13 3.31 3.63 16.60
C PHE A 13 4.78 3.65 16.19
N ARG A 14 5.08 3.92 14.92
CA ARG A 14 6.44 3.77 14.38
C ARG A 14 7.45 4.75 14.98
N THR A 15 6.98 5.86 15.52
CA THR A 15 7.80 6.86 16.20
C THR A 15 8.15 6.48 17.64
N LEU A 16 7.50 5.46 18.21
CA LEU A 16 7.83 4.96 19.54
C LEU A 16 9.13 4.16 19.49
N GLU A 17 9.92 4.27 20.55
CA GLU A 17 11.02 3.35 20.83
C GLU A 17 10.46 1.92 21.03
N LYS A 18 11.26 0.90 20.68
CA LYS A 18 10.82 -0.50 20.63
C LYS A 18 10.28 -0.99 21.98
N GLN A 19 10.96 -0.70 23.09
CA GLN A 19 10.48 -1.06 24.44
C GLN A 19 9.19 -0.33 24.80
N ALA A 20 9.11 0.98 24.52
CA ALA A 20 7.90 1.77 24.75
C ALA A 20 6.69 1.24 23.94
N TYR A 21 6.91 0.85 22.68
CA TYR A 21 5.90 0.20 21.84
C TYR A 21 5.39 -1.11 22.45
N ARG A 22 6.31 -1.98 22.91
CA ARG A 22 5.96 -3.27 23.52
C ARG A 22 5.15 -3.11 24.79
N GLN A 23 5.62 -2.26 25.70
CA GLN A 23 4.93 -1.94 26.95
C GLN A 23 3.53 -1.38 26.69
N LYS A 24 3.40 -0.47 25.72
CA LYS A 24 2.11 0.08 25.33
C LYS A 24 1.16 -1.03 24.85
N LYS A 25 1.60 -1.90 23.95
CA LYS A 25 0.78 -3.02 23.44
C LYS A 25 0.32 -3.95 24.54
N GLU A 26 1.20 -4.29 25.47
CA GLU A 26 0.87 -5.14 26.63
C GLU A 26 -0.14 -4.48 27.56
N ASN A 27 0.04 -3.19 27.87
CA ASN A 27 -0.86 -2.45 28.75
C ASN A 27 -2.24 -2.28 28.12
N ASP A 28 -2.31 -1.91 26.83
CA ASP A 28 -3.58 -1.76 26.09
C ASP A 28 -4.35 -3.09 26.07
N PHE A 29 -3.65 -4.22 25.91
CA PHE A 29 -4.25 -5.56 25.95
C PHE A 29 -4.76 -5.91 27.35
N LYS A 30 -3.93 -5.77 28.39
CA LYS A 30 -4.30 -6.03 29.79
C LYS A 30 -5.50 -5.19 30.23
N GLN A 31 -5.52 -3.91 29.87
CA GLN A 31 -6.63 -3.00 30.16
C GLN A 31 -7.92 -3.46 29.49
N THR A 32 -7.86 -3.86 28.22
CA THR A 32 -9.02 -4.32 27.45
C THR A 32 -9.57 -5.61 28.03
N ILE A 33 -8.71 -6.58 28.31
CA ILE A 33 -9.10 -7.88 28.88
C ILE A 33 -9.62 -7.76 30.31
N GLY A 34 -9.05 -6.87 31.12
CA GLY A 34 -9.51 -6.63 32.50
C GLY A 34 -10.95 -6.09 32.61
N GLN A 35 -11.55 -5.62 31.51
CA GLN A 35 -12.95 -5.21 31.47
C GLN A 35 -13.93 -6.38 31.36
N ILE A 36 -13.43 -7.59 31.05
CA ILE A 36 -14.26 -8.79 30.91
C ILE A 36 -14.59 -9.32 32.30
N LYS A 37 -15.87 -9.20 32.70
CA LYS A 37 -16.35 -9.74 33.99
C LYS A 37 -16.19 -11.25 34.05
N ASN A 38 -15.82 -11.76 35.23
CA ASN A 38 -15.64 -13.18 35.53
C ASN A 38 -14.54 -13.89 34.70
N ALA A 39 -13.66 -13.13 34.05
CA ALA A 39 -12.48 -13.68 33.40
C ALA A 39 -11.25 -13.46 34.30
N SER A 40 -10.44 -14.50 34.47
CA SER A 40 -9.06 -14.41 34.99
C SER A 40 -8.14 -15.10 33.99
N PRO A 41 -7.96 -14.50 32.80
CA PRO A 41 -7.22 -15.13 31.73
C PRO A 41 -5.75 -15.20 32.09
N LEU A 42 -5.14 -16.35 31.84
CA LEU A 42 -3.70 -16.50 31.82
C LEU A 42 -3.18 -15.78 30.57
N ILE A 43 -2.26 -14.84 30.78
CA ILE A 43 -1.67 -14.02 29.71
C ILE A 43 -0.21 -14.42 29.58
N ASP A 44 0.12 -15.09 28.48
CA ASP A 44 1.51 -15.40 28.13
C ASP A 44 2.24 -14.18 27.58
N ALA A 45 3.57 -14.28 27.54
CA ALA A 45 4.41 -13.24 26.95
C ALA A 45 4.06 -13.05 25.45
N PRO A 46 3.84 -11.81 24.99
CA PRO A 46 3.52 -11.55 23.60
C PRO A 46 4.71 -11.82 22.67
N VAL A 47 4.41 -12.30 21.46
CA VAL A 47 5.38 -12.44 20.38
C VAL A 47 5.39 -11.16 19.55
N PHE A 48 6.57 -10.55 19.42
CA PHE A 48 6.79 -9.39 18.55
C PHE A 48 7.63 -9.81 17.35
N ILE A 49 7.17 -9.45 16.16
CA ILE A 49 7.87 -9.70 14.90
C ILE A 49 8.69 -8.47 14.50
N ASP A 50 9.78 -8.71 13.77
CA ASP A 50 10.61 -7.63 13.24
C ASP A 50 10.06 -7.04 11.94
N ASP A 51 10.70 -5.98 11.48
CA ASP A 51 10.41 -5.29 10.22
C ASP A 51 10.72 -6.18 9.00
N GLY A 52 10.27 -5.76 7.82
CA GLY A 52 10.60 -6.44 6.57
C GLY A 52 9.82 -7.74 6.31
N LEU A 53 8.73 -7.99 7.04
CA LEU A 53 7.93 -9.21 6.92
C LEU A 53 6.59 -9.01 6.21
N ARG A 54 6.19 -7.77 5.92
CA ARG A 54 4.93 -7.48 5.20
C ARG A 54 5.08 -7.84 3.73
N ARG A 55 4.61 -9.04 3.38
CA ARG A 55 4.62 -9.59 2.02
C ARG A 55 3.44 -9.16 1.14
N ARG A 56 2.56 -8.28 1.62
CA ARG A 56 1.38 -7.77 0.89
C ARG A 56 1.26 -6.26 1.04
N ALA A 57 0.92 -5.57 -0.04
CA ALA A 57 0.69 -4.13 0.00
C ALA A 57 -0.39 -3.72 -0.99
N ASP A 58 -1.34 -2.92 -0.51
CA ASP A 58 -2.31 -2.22 -1.35
C ASP A 58 -1.93 -0.75 -1.37
N MET A 59 -1.42 -0.28 -2.51
CA MET A 59 -0.89 1.07 -2.68
C MET A 59 -1.76 1.82 -3.69
N ALA A 60 -2.13 3.05 -3.37
CA ALA A 60 -2.77 3.92 -4.35
C ALA A 60 -1.69 4.61 -5.19
N PHE A 61 -2.02 4.92 -6.45
CA PHE A 61 -1.21 5.79 -7.28
C PHE A 61 -2.05 6.95 -7.84
N LEU A 62 -1.38 8.09 -8.02
CA LEU A 62 -1.95 9.30 -8.59
C LEU A 62 -0.92 9.98 -9.48
N SER A 63 -1.28 10.17 -10.76
CA SER A 63 -0.54 10.95 -11.72
C SER A 63 -1.24 12.29 -11.95
N GLN A 64 -0.62 13.38 -11.53
CA GLN A 64 -1.17 14.73 -11.67
C GLN A 64 -0.05 15.72 -12.01
N LYS A 65 -0.30 16.63 -12.96
CA LYS A 65 0.66 17.68 -13.39
C LYS A 65 2.06 17.14 -13.80
N GLY A 66 2.12 15.91 -14.33
CA GLY A 66 3.38 15.28 -14.75
C GLY A 66 4.12 14.56 -13.63
N GLU A 67 3.65 14.64 -12.38
CA GLU A 67 4.21 13.92 -11.25
C GLU A 67 3.37 12.67 -10.94
N LEU A 68 4.06 11.56 -10.70
CA LEU A 68 3.44 10.32 -10.20
C LEU A 68 3.78 10.16 -8.72
N LYS A 69 2.73 10.04 -7.90
CA LYS A 69 2.82 9.54 -6.53
C LYS A 69 2.32 8.12 -6.46
N ILE A 70 3.00 7.27 -5.71
CA ILE A 70 2.55 5.93 -5.35
C ILE A 70 2.84 5.69 -3.87
N GLY A 71 1.87 5.19 -3.12
CA GLY A 71 2.05 4.96 -1.70
C GLY A 71 0.78 4.64 -0.94
N PHE A 72 0.77 5.05 0.32
CA PHE A 72 -0.33 4.84 1.25
C PHE A 72 -0.96 6.17 1.64
N ASN A 73 -2.15 6.11 2.20
CA ASN A 73 -2.84 7.30 2.70
C ASN A 73 -2.18 7.82 3.98
N GLU A 74 -2.19 9.14 4.14
CA GLU A 74 -1.93 9.80 5.41
C GLU A 74 -2.95 9.36 6.48
N ALA A 75 -2.56 9.46 7.75
CA ALA A 75 -3.46 9.15 8.86
C ALA A 75 -4.74 10.00 8.77
N SER A 76 -5.90 9.35 8.81
CA SER A 76 -7.22 10.00 8.78
C SER A 76 -7.43 10.95 7.58
N SER A 77 -6.82 10.68 6.43
CA SER A 77 -6.87 11.55 5.25
C SER A 77 -6.94 10.76 3.94
N HIS A 78 -7.39 11.44 2.87
CA HIS A 78 -7.33 10.93 1.50
C HIS A 78 -6.05 11.35 0.76
N ASN A 79 -5.16 12.09 1.43
CA ASN A 79 -3.87 12.49 0.88
C ASN A 79 -2.96 11.27 0.72
N LEU A 80 -2.33 11.20 -0.45
CA LEU A 80 -1.39 10.13 -0.77
C LEU A 80 0.02 10.54 -0.35
N VAL A 81 0.62 9.78 0.57
CA VAL A 81 2.05 9.84 0.87
C VAL A 81 2.81 9.17 -0.27
N ASP A 82 3.75 9.87 -0.87
CA ASP A 82 4.59 9.28 -1.90
C ASP A 82 5.70 8.43 -1.29
N VAL A 83 5.64 7.11 -1.49
CA VAL A 83 6.50 6.13 -0.82
C VAL A 83 7.61 5.67 -1.77
N THR A 84 8.86 5.83 -1.34
CA THR A 84 10.06 5.33 -2.03
C THR A 84 10.54 4.01 -1.47
N ASP A 85 10.36 3.80 -0.17
CA ASP A 85 10.62 2.58 0.57
C ASP A 85 9.62 2.45 1.73
N CYS A 86 9.40 1.23 2.20
CA CYS A 86 8.62 0.98 3.40
C CYS A 86 9.32 -0.08 4.27
N PRO A 87 9.73 0.26 5.50
CA PRO A 87 10.43 -0.67 6.39
C PRO A 87 9.64 -1.95 6.71
N MET A 88 8.31 -1.89 6.61
CA MET A 88 7.47 -3.06 6.84
C MET A 88 7.56 -4.06 5.70
N LEU A 89 7.72 -3.59 4.46
CA LEU A 89 7.68 -4.45 3.28
C LEU A 89 8.90 -5.35 3.21
N THR A 90 8.70 -6.56 2.67
CA THR A 90 9.80 -7.47 2.36
C THR A 90 10.83 -6.81 1.44
N PRO A 91 12.12 -7.16 1.53
CA PRO A 91 13.16 -6.59 0.67
C PRO A 91 12.83 -6.66 -0.83
N GLU A 92 12.22 -7.75 -1.28
CA GLU A 92 11.84 -7.97 -2.68
C GLU A 92 10.76 -6.99 -3.15
N LEU A 93 9.78 -6.67 -2.29
CA LEU A 93 8.75 -5.68 -2.59
C LEU A 93 9.35 -4.27 -2.64
N ASN A 94 10.24 -3.93 -1.70
CA ASN A 94 10.95 -2.65 -1.74
C ASN A 94 11.80 -2.51 -3.01
N ALA A 95 12.49 -3.57 -3.42
CA ALA A 95 13.27 -3.59 -4.66
C ALA A 95 12.41 -3.45 -5.93
N LEU A 96 11.13 -3.82 -5.87
CA LEU A 96 10.18 -3.66 -6.98
C LEU A 96 9.67 -2.23 -7.13
N LEU A 97 9.55 -1.45 -6.04
CA LEU A 97 8.92 -0.12 -6.05
C LEU A 97 9.46 0.84 -7.14
N PRO A 98 10.78 0.94 -7.40
CA PRO A 98 11.29 1.81 -8.45
C PRO A 98 10.86 1.39 -9.86
N LYS A 99 10.83 0.07 -10.12
CA LYS A 99 10.39 -0.48 -11.42
C LYS A 99 8.90 -0.26 -11.62
N LEU A 100 8.11 -0.48 -10.57
CA LEU A 100 6.67 -0.21 -10.58
C LEU A 100 6.38 1.28 -10.83
N ARG A 101 7.13 2.18 -10.19
CA ARG A 101 6.99 3.62 -10.41
C ARG A 101 7.25 4.00 -11.87
N ARG A 102 8.33 3.50 -12.46
CA ARG A 102 8.63 3.72 -13.89
C ARG A 102 7.51 3.19 -14.78
N PHE A 103 7.07 1.96 -14.55
CA PHE A 103 5.96 1.37 -15.29
C PHE A 103 4.71 2.25 -15.22
N LEU A 104 4.33 2.71 -14.04
CA LEU A 104 3.14 3.56 -13.86
C LEU A 104 3.28 4.93 -14.52
N GLN A 105 4.47 5.53 -14.55
CA GLN A 105 4.73 6.78 -15.25
C GLN A 105 4.48 6.64 -16.76
N GLU A 106 5.01 5.56 -17.35
CA GLU A 106 4.80 5.23 -18.76
C GLU A 106 3.32 4.89 -19.02
N PHE A 107 2.72 4.06 -18.16
CA PHE A 107 1.32 3.64 -18.26
C PHE A 107 0.32 4.81 -18.19
N CYS A 108 0.51 5.75 -17.27
CA CYS A 108 -0.36 6.92 -17.11
C CYS A 108 -0.28 7.93 -18.28
N SER A 109 0.68 7.73 -19.18
CA SER A 109 0.86 8.51 -20.41
C SER A 109 0.16 7.88 -21.62
N ILE A 110 -0.28 6.62 -21.52
CA ILE A 110 -0.98 5.91 -22.58
C ILE A 110 -2.41 6.46 -22.74
N ARG A 111 -2.78 6.78 -23.99
CA ARG A 111 -4.13 7.19 -24.37
C ARG A 111 -4.97 5.94 -24.64
N LEU A 112 -6.07 5.81 -23.90
CA LEU A 112 -7.01 4.69 -24.00
C LEU A 112 -8.33 5.18 -24.61
N ASN A 113 -8.86 4.43 -25.57
CA ASN A 113 -10.21 4.66 -26.09
C ASN A 113 -11.19 3.80 -25.30
N VAL A 114 -12.03 4.43 -24.48
CA VAL A 114 -13.02 3.76 -23.64
C VAL A 114 -14.42 4.22 -24.02
N LYS A 115 -15.42 3.35 -23.83
CA LYS A 115 -16.83 3.73 -23.98
C LYS A 115 -17.30 4.39 -22.70
N ASN A 116 -17.81 5.60 -22.78
CA ASN A 116 -18.46 6.23 -21.64
C ASN A 116 -19.84 5.60 -21.37
N LYS A 117 -20.53 6.03 -20.30
CA LYS A 117 -21.87 5.54 -19.93
C LYS A 117 -22.92 5.67 -21.04
N LYS A 118 -22.71 6.58 -22.01
CA LYS A 118 -23.59 6.80 -23.17
C LYS A 118 -23.16 6.00 -24.41
N LYS A 119 -22.27 5.01 -24.27
CA LYS A 119 -21.68 4.19 -25.36
C LYS A 119 -20.89 4.99 -26.41
N LYS A 120 -20.55 6.26 -26.14
CA LYS A 120 -19.69 7.07 -27.02
C LYS A 120 -18.23 6.77 -26.70
N LEU A 121 -17.41 6.65 -27.74
CA LEU A 121 -15.96 6.51 -27.59
C LEU A 121 -15.36 7.83 -27.10
N GLU A 122 -14.52 7.73 -26.08
CA GLU A 122 -13.80 8.85 -25.49
C GLU A 122 -12.36 8.42 -25.23
N THR A 123 -11.41 9.31 -25.56
CA THR A 123 -10.00 9.08 -25.31
C THR A 123 -9.64 9.63 -23.95
N ILE A 124 -9.21 8.76 -23.04
CA ILE A 124 -8.79 9.12 -21.68
C ILE A 124 -7.36 8.68 -21.42
N THR A 125 -6.79 9.16 -20.31
CA THR A 125 -5.56 8.62 -19.73
C THR A 125 -5.88 8.21 -18.30
N ILE A 126 -5.34 7.07 -17.84
CA ILE A 126 -5.53 6.66 -16.45
C ILE A 126 -4.64 7.54 -15.58
N LYS A 127 -5.25 8.28 -14.65
CA LYS A 127 -4.55 9.17 -13.73
C LYS A 127 -4.49 8.65 -12.30
N ASN A 128 -5.27 7.65 -11.96
CA ASN A 128 -5.27 7.07 -10.61
C ASN A 128 -5.76 5.62 -10.64
N GLY A 129 -5.49 4.93 -9.55
CA GLY A 129 -5.91 3.56 -9.30
C GLY A 129 -5.19 2.98 -8.10
N SER A 130 -5.28 1.67 -7.95
CA SER A 130 -4.60 0.92 -6.90
C SER A 130 -3.71 -0.16 -7.50
N VAL A 131 -2.57 -0.40 -6.86
CA VAL A 131 -1.68 -1.53 -7.10
C VAL A 131 -1.72 -2.45 -5.89
N HIS A 132 -2.14 -3.68 -6.11
CA HIS A 132 -2.09 -4.75 -5.14
C HIS A 132 -0.85 -5.59 -5.39
N LEU A 133 0.00 -5.73 -4.38
CA LEU A 133 1.25 -6.45 -4.43
C LEU A 133 1.21 -7.63 -3.46
N LEU A 134 1.63 -8.80 -3.92
CA LEU A 134 1.81 -9.99 -3.10
C LEU A 134 3.16 -10.64 -3.44
N ASN A 135 4.06 -10.70 -2.46
CA ASN A 135 5.25 -11.55 -2.52
C ASN A 135 4.83 -12.98 -2.10
N ALA A 136 4.55 -13.80 -3.12
CA ALA A 136 4.18 -15.20 -3.02
C ALA A 136 5.43 -16.09 -3.12
N ASP A 137 5.28 -17.37 -2.79
CA ASP A 137 6.41 -18.30 -2.73
C ASP A 137 7.02 -18.59 -4.11
N ASN A 138 6.27 -18.30 -5.19
CA ASN A 138 6.67 -18.44 -6.59
C ASN A 138 7.01 -17.10 -7.28
N GLY A 139 7.03 -15.98 -6.55
CA GLY A 139 7.34 -14.67 -7.10
C GLY A 139 6.37 -13.58 -6.66
N ILE A 140 6.49 -12.40 -7.28
CA ILE A 140 5.64 -11.25 -6.96
C ILE A 140 4.46 -11.18 -7.93
N ASP A 141 3.25 -11.26 -7.37
CA ASP A 141 2.01 -10.97 -8.07
C ASP A 141 1.67 -9.48 -7.97
N ILE A 142 1.22 -8.91 -9.09
CA ILE A 142 0.81 -7.50 -9.21
C ILE A 142 -0.57 -7.46 -9.84
N VAL A 143 -1.53 -6.81 -9.16
CA VAL A 143 -2.87 -6.54 -9.72
C VAL A 143 -3.12 -5.04 -9.74
N LEU A 144 -3.58 -4.54 -10.88
CA LEU A 144 -3.94 -3.14 -11.07
C LEU A 144 -5.46 -2.98 -11.06
N THR A 145 -5.97 -2.17 -10.14
CA THR A 145 -7.37 -1.73 -10.12
C THR A 145 -7.45 -0.32 -10.69
N LEU A 146 -8.09 -0.17 -11.84
CA LEU A 146 -8.08 1.07 -12.62
C LEU A 146 -9.48 1.69 -12.69
N SER A 147 -9.56 3.00 -12.87
CA SER A 147 -10.84 3.72 -13.02
C SER A 147 -11.55 3.45 -14.35
N ALA A 148 -10.84 2.88 -15.34
CA ALA A 148 -11.40 2.42 -16.60
C ALA A 148 -10.61 1.22 -17.14
N GLU A 149 -11.30 0.34 -17.86
CA GLU A 149 -10.71 -0.89 -18.39
C GLU A 149 -9.95 -0.64 -19.71
N PRO A 150 -8.66 -0.99 -19.81
CA PRO A 150 -7.92 -0.86 -21.07
C PRO A 150 -8.50 -1.77 -22.16
N GLY A 151 -8.49 -1.34 -23.41
CA GLY A 151 -8.88 -2.18 -24.56
C GLY A 151 -7.93 -3.37 -24.76
N LEU A 152 -8.37 -4.40 -25.51
CA LEU A 152 -7.62 -5.64 -25.76
C LEU A 152 -6.21 -5.40 -26.32
N VAL A 153 -6.04 -4.37 -27.16
CA VAL A 153 -4.77 -3.97 -27.78
C VAL A 153 -3.69 -3.60 -26.74
N HIS A 154 -4.11 -3.24 -25.53
CA HIS A 154 -3.22 -2.88 -24.41
C HIS A 154 -3.10 -4.01 -23.38
N ARG A 155 -3.84 -5.12 -23.52
CA ARG A 155 -3.77 -6.30 -22.64
C ARG A 155 -2.86 -7.39 -23.19
N LEU A 156 -2.64 -7.39 -24.50
CA LEU A 156 -1.72 -8.31 -25.15
C LEU A 156 -0.36 -7.61 -25.24
N LEU A 157 0.64 -8.17 -24.54
CA LEU A 157 2.04 -7.89 -24.83
C LEU A 157 2.27 -8.33 -26.29
N THR A 158 2.32 -7.36 -27.20
CA THR A 158 2.90 -7.62 -28.52
C THR A 158 4.39 -7.74 -28.27
N ALA A 159 4.86 -8.99 -28.31
CA ALA A 159 6.28 -9.34 -28.31
C ALA A 159 6.97 -8.75 -29.54
#